data_AF-L1ME71-F1
#
_entry.id   AF-L1ME71-F1
#
_cell.length_a   1.000
_cell.length_b   1.000
_cell.length_c   1.000
_cell.angle_alpha   90.00
_cell.angle_beta   90.00
_cell.angle_gamma   90.00
#
_symmetry.space_group_name_H-M   'P 1'
#
loop_
_entity.id
_entity.type
_entity.pdbx_description
1 polymer ?
#
loop_
_entity_poly.entity_id
_entity_poly.type
_entity_poly.pdbx_seq_one_letter_code
_entity_poly.pdbx_strand_id
1 'polypeptide(L)'
;MIPTPDVPATSNPNPTDLTLSEEHRKELIGWAARCVARLLPIFHQHRPADQRLDEALAAVEKFQDNTFSVGQMRTLAFGCHAAARDCTNAQAKAVARACGQAIAIAHMGGHARNLARYTRQALADPSEELAWQREQLPSHLQDYVYRT
;
A
#
# COMPACT_ATOMS: atom_id res chain seq x y z
N MET A 1 30.46 0.03 26.25
CA MET A 1 29.08 0.16 25.75
C MET A 1 29.13 1.22 24.66
N ILE A 2 29.21 0.80 23.39
CA ILE A 2 29.28 1.73 22.26
C ILE A 2 27.84 2.22 22.01
N PRO A 3 27.57 3.54 21.99
CA PRO A 3 26.25 4.04 21.64
C PRO A 3 25.93 3.63 20.20
N THR A 4 24.77 3.02 20.00
CA THR A 4 24.21 2.78 18.67
C THR A 4 24.08 4.14 17.96
N PRO A 5 24.52 4.29 16.70
CA PRO A 5 24.29 5.53 15.97
C PRO A 5 22.78 5.76 15.87
N ASP A 6 22.37 6.96 16.27
CA ASP A 6 21.00 7.45 16.12
C ASP A 6 20.66 7.38 14.63
N VAL A 7 19.75 6.48 14.24
CA VAL A 7 19.22 6.48 12.87
C VAL A 7 18.47 7.80 12.75
N PRO A 8 18.90 8.73 11.87
CA PRO A 8 18.23 10.01 11.78
C PRO A 8 16.77 9.76 11.47
N ALA A 9 15.88 10.32 12.30
CA ALA A 9 14.45 10.28 12.03
C ALA A 9 14.21 10.76 10.59
N THR A 10 13.54 9.94 9.79
CA THR A 10 13.18 10.28 8.41
C THR A 10 12.45 11.62 8.42
N SER A 11 13.09 12.64 7.84
CA SER A 11 12.55 14.00 7.84
C SER A 11 11.25 14.05 7.03
N ASN A 12 10.27 14.86 7.43
CA ASN A 12 9.01 14.98 6.71
C ASN A 12 9.24 15.19 5.20
N PRO A 13 8.61 14.37 4.32
CA PRO A 13 8.77 14.54 2.88
C PRO A 13 8.08 15.80 2.37
N ASN A 14 8.53 16.30 1.23
CA ASN A 14 7.80 17.33 0.49
C ASN A 14 6.44 16.77 0.03
N PRO A 15 5.30 17.36 0.43
CA PRO A 15 3.97 16.88 0.05
C PRO A 15 3.70 16.93 -1.47
N THR A 16 4.47 17.67 -2.26
CA THR A 16 4.30 17.70 -3.72
C THR A 16 5.22 16.73 -4.47
N ASP A 17 6.19 16.09 -3.79
CA ASP A 17 7.06 15.10 -4.43
C ASP A 17 6.30 13.80 -4.68
N LEU A 18 6.08 13.47 -5.95
CA LEU A 18 5.36 12.26 -6.30
C LEU A 18 6.21 11.01 -6.05
N THR A 19 7.52 11.07 -6.18
CA THR A 19 8.38 9.88 -6.17
C THR A 19 8.73 9.44 -4.75
N LEU A 20 9.16 10.38 -3.90
CA LEU A 20 9.76 10.14 -2.58
C LEU A 20 11.07 9.36 -2.58
N SER A 21 11.84 9.52 -1.50
CA SER A 21 13.00 8.68 -1.21
C SER A 21 12.59 7.22 -1.09
N GLU A 22 13.55 6.31 -1.27
CA GLU A 22 13.28 4.89 -1.11
C GLU A 22 12.85 4.52 0.32
N GLU A 23 13.46 5.15 1.32
CA GLU A 23 13.12 4.93 2.73
C GLU A 23 11.65 5.26 2.99
N HIS A 24 11.18 6.44 2.57
CA HIS A 24 9.77 6.78 2.68
C HIS A 24 8.86 5.85 1.87
N ARG A 25 9.28 5.43 0.66
CA ARG A 25 8.53 4.43 -0.13
C ARG A 25 8.41 3.10 0.61
N LYS A 26 9.47 2.64 1.31
CA LYS A 26 9.48 1.41 2.11
C LYS A 26 8.57 1.48 3.35
N GLU A 27 8.51 2.64 4.00
CA GLU A 27 7.58 2.87 5.10
C GLU A 27 6.12 2.90 4.61
N LEU A 28 5.85 3.66 3.55
CA LEU A 28 4.52 3.80 2.96
C LEU A 28 3.98 2.47 2.42
N ILE A 29 4.80 1.67 1.72
CA ILE A 29 4.34 0.40 1.18
C ILE A 29 4.03 -0.61 2.30
N GLY A 30 4.82 -0.63 3.38
CA GLY A 30 4.53 -1.46 4.55
C GLY A 30 3.23 -1.07 5.25
N TRP A 31 2.97 0.23 5.40
CA TRP A 31 1.68 0.74 5.87
C TRP A 31 0.53 0.34 4.93
N ALA A 32 0.66 0.58 3.63
CA ALA A 32 -0.39 0.30 2.65
C ALA A 32 -0.69 -1.20 2.56
N ALA A 33 0.33 -2.06 2.69
CA ALA A 33 0.17 -3.51 2.73
C ALA A 33 -0.69 -3.96 3.92
N ARG A 34 -0.45 -3.41 5.12
CA ARG A 34 -1.29 -3.70 6.31
C ARG A 34 -2.73 -3.22 6.13
N CYS A 35 -2.94 -2.08 5.49
CA CYS A 35 -4.28 -1.58 5.15
C CYS A 35 -4.99 -2.54 4.19
N VAL A 36 -4.31 -2.98 3.13
CA VAL A 36 -4.88 -3.90 2.14
C VAL A 36 -5.14 -5.29 2.74
N ALA A 37 -4.26 -5.79 3.61
CA ALA A 37 -4.42 -7.08 4.28
C ALA A 37 -5.74 -7.16 5.08
N ARG A 38 -6.19 -6.06 5.68
CA ARG A 38 -7.49 -5.99 6.39
C ARG A 38 -8.71 -6.07 5.46
N LEU A 39 -8.53 -5.66 4.20
CA LEU A 39 -9.58 -5.73 3.17
C LEU A 39 -9.55 -7.04 2.38
N LEU A 40 -8.46 -7.79 2.47
CA LEU A 40 -8.20 -9.00 1.69
C LEU A 40 -9.31 -10.07 1.78
N PRO A 41 -9.97 -10.29 2.94
CA PRO A 41 -11.09 -11.25 3.01
C PRO A 41 -12.21 -11.01 2.00
N ILE A 42 -12.47 -9.74 1.63
CA ILE A 42 -13.48 -9.37 0.61
C ILE A 42 -13.08 -9.91 -0.77
N PHE A 43 -11.79 -9.82 -1.10
CA PHE A 43 -11.28 -10.34 -2.35
C PHE A 43 -11.28 -11.87 -2.36
N HIS A 44 -10.82 -12.51 -1.28
CA HIS A 44 -10.79 -13.98 -1.17
C HIS A 44 -12.18 -14.61 -1.21
N GLN A 45 -13.20 -13.97 -0.63
CA GLN A 45 -14.58 -14.43 -0.75
C GLN A 45 -15.06 -14.46 -2.21
N HIS A 46 -14.62 -13.49 -3.03
CA HIS A 46 -14.99 -13.38 -4.44
C HIS A 46 -14.11 -14.25 -5.36
N ARG A 47 -12.82 -14.37 -5.05
CA ARG A 47 -11.78 -15.05 -5.85
C ARG A 47 -10.89 -15.95 -4.98
N PRO A 48 -11.41 -17.03 -4.40
CA PRO A 48 -10.68 -17.84 -3.41
C PRO A 48 -9.43 -18.55 -3.97
N ALA A 49 -9.38 -18.80 -5.28
CA ALA A 49 -8.25 -19.46 -5.94
C ALA A 49 -7.23 -18.49 -6.57
N ASP A 50 -7.46 -17.16 -6.46
CA ASP A 50 -6.63 -16.15 -7.10
C ASP A 50 -5.58 -15.64 -6.12
N GLN A 51 -4.31 -16.03 -6.32
CA GLN A 51 -3.22 -15.74 -5.40
C GLN A 51 -2.48 -14.44 -5.71
N ARG A 52 -2.88 -13.69 -6.76
CA ARG A 52 -2.14 -12.52 -7.23
C ARG A 52 -1.97 -11.44 -6.17
N LEU A 53 -2.99 -11.23 -5.31
CA LEU A 53 -2.94 -10.25 -4.23
C LEU A 53 -2.03 -10.73 -3.10
N ASP A 54 -2.11 -12.00 -2.72
CA ASP A 54 -1.27 -12.61 -1.69
C ASP A 54 0.21 -12.57 -2.08
N GLU A 55 0.54 -12.96 -3.31
CA GLU A 55 1.88 -12.90 -3.87
C GLU A 55 2.45 -11.47 -3.86
N ALA A 56 1.61 -10.50 -4.20
CA ALA A 56 2.01 -9.11 -4.24
C ALA A 56 2.26 -8.53 -2.84
N LEU A 57 1.42 -8.89 -1.86
CA LEU A 57 1.63 -8.51 -0.45
C LEU A 57 2.89 -9.17 0.13
N ALA A 58 3.14 -10.44 -0.19
CA ALA A 58 4.35 -11.15 0.24
C ALA A 58 5.65 -10.55 -0.33
N ALA A 59 5.58 -9.80 -1.44
CA ALA A 59 6.73 -9.12 -2.02
C ALA A 59 7.10 -7.81 -1.31
N VAL A 60 6.26 -7.30 -0.42
CA VAL A 60 6.51 -6.03 0.30
C VAL A 60 7.77 -6.13 1.16
N GLU A 61 7.91 -7.23 1.92
CA GLU A 61 9.11 -7.48 2.73
C GLU A 61 10.37 -7.56 1.86
N LYS A 62 10.26 -8.22 0.69
CA LYS A 62 11.35 -8.32 -0.29
C LYS A 62 11.73 -6.97 -0.90
N PHE A 63 10.81 -6.02 -0.99
CA PHE A 63 11.17 -4.67 -1.41
C PHE A 63 11.82 -3.89 -0.27
N GLN A 64 11.33 -4.06 0.97
CA GLN A 64 11.90 -3.42 2.15
C GLN A 64 13.34 -3.86 2.42
N ASP A 65 13.67 -5.14 2.17
CA ASP A 65 15.02 -5.69 2.33
C ASP A 65 15.95 -5.49 1.12
N ASN A 66 15.46 -4.84 0.04
CA ASN A 66 16.15 -4.63 -1.25
C ASN A 66 16.34 -5.87 -2.15
N THR A 67 15.68 -6.99 -1.85
CA THR A 67 15.73 -8.19 -2.71
C THR A 67 14.90 -8.04 -3.99
N PHE A 68 13.84 -7.23 -3.95
CA PHE A 68 13.00 -6.92 -5.11
C PHE A 68 13.27 -5.51 -5.65
N SER A 69 13.50 -5.44 -6.95
CA SER A 69 13.61 -4.18 -7.69
C SER A 69 12.24 -3.52 -7.88
N VAL A 70 12.26 -2.21 -8.16
CA VAL A 70 11.06 -1.44 -8.59
C VAL A 70 10.38 -2.10 -9.80
N GLY A 71 11.15 -2.64 -10.74
CA GLY A 71 10.59 -3.35 -11.91
C GLY A 71 9.77 -4.58 -11.54
N GLN A 72 10.28 -5.40 -10.62
CA GLN A 72 9.55 -6.57 -10.11
C GLN A 72 8.28 -6.17 -9.36
N MET A 73 8.35 -5.12 -8.53
CA MET A 73 7.19 -4.60 -7.81
C MET A 73 6.12 -4.07 -8.77
N ARG A 74 6.51 -3.36 -9.85
CA ARG A 74 5.56 -2.89 -10.87
C ARG A 74 4.85 -4.05 -11.58
N THR A 75 5.55 -5.14 -11.87
CA THR A 75 4.93 -6.34 -12.46
C THR A 75 3.83 -6.90 -11.55
N LEU A 76 4.09 -6.98 -10.24
CA LEU A 76 3.08 -7.42 -9.26
C LEU A 76 1.90 -6.45 -9.14
N ALA A 77 2.17 -5.13 -9.16
CA ALA A 77 1.12 -4.11 -9.17
C ALA A 77 0.21 -4.25 -10.41
N PHE A 78 0.78 -4.52 -11.58
CA PHE A 78 0.00 -4.83 -12.78
C PHE A 78 -0.80 -6.12 -12.65
N GLY A 79 -0.25 -7.15 -11.99
CA GLY A 79 -0.97 -8.37 -11.61
C GLY A 79 -2.21 -8.08 -10.77
N CYS A 80 -2.10 -7.21 -9.77
CA CYS A 80 -3.23 -6.79 -8.94
C CYS A 80 -4.29 -6.02 -9.75
N HIS A 81 -3.87 -5.12 -10.65
CA HIS A 81 -4.79 -4.43 -11.56
C HIS A 81 -5.46 -5.39 -12.54
N ALA A 82 -4.76 -6.45 -12.96
CA ALA A 82 -5.37 -7.52 -13.74
C ALA A 82 -6.44 -8.26 -12.94
N ALA A 83 -6.15 -8.64 -11.69
CA ALA A 83 -7.12 -9.25 -10.80
C ALA A 83 -8.37 -8.38 -10.59
N ALA A 84 -8.18 -7.06 -10.47
CA ALA A 84 -9.28 -6.12 -10.36
C ALA A 84 -10.19 -6.11 -11.60
N ARG A 85 -9.63 -6.15 -12.81
CA ARG A 85 -10.41 -6.23 -14.05
C ARG A 85 -11.22 -7.52 -14.14
N ASP A 86 -10.66 -8.62 -13.63
CA ASP A 86 -11.31 -9.93 -13.68
C ASP A 86 -12.46 -10.02 -12.64
N CYS A 87 -12.49 -9.16 -11.62
CA CYS A 87 -13.56 -9.13 -10.62
C CYS A 87 -14.91 -8.65 -11.18
N THR A 88 -15.98 -9.40 -10.93
CA THR A 88 -17.38 -9.03 -11.16
C THR A 88 -18.00 -8.32 -9.95
N ASN A 89 -17.56 -8.62 -8.73
CA ASN A 89 -17.97 -7.90 -7.52
C ASN A 89 -17.21 -6.56 -7.40
N ALA A 90 -17.94 -5.47 -7.14
CA ALA A 90 -17.38 -4.11 -7.08
C ALA A 90 -16.44 -3.90 -5.87
N GLN A 91 -16.76 -4.48 -4.72
CA GLN A 91 -15.94 -4.39 -3.52
C GLN A 91 -14.62 -5.16 -3.70
N ALA A 92 -14.68 -6.40 -4.21
CA ALA A 92 -13.48 -7.18 -4.53
C ALA A 92 -12.59 -6.48 -5.57
N LYS A 93 -13.20 -5.86 -6.60
CA LYS A 93 -12.48 -5.02 -7.57
C LYS A 93 -11.78 -3.84 -6.90
N ALA A 94 -12.42 -3.18 -5.93
CA ALA A 94 -11.82 -2.09 -5.18
C ALA A 94 -10.64 -2.57 -4.33
N VAL A 95 -10.73 -3.72 -3.67
CA VAL A 95 -9.62 -4.32 -2.90
C VAL A 95 -8.43 -4.63 -3.80
N ALA A 96 -8.65 -5.26 -4.95
CA ALA A 96 -7.56 -5.53 -5.91
C ALA A 96 -6.92 -4.24 -6.46
N ARG A 97 -7.70 -3.16 -6.65
CA ARG A 97 -7.16 -1.85 -7.00
C ARG A 97 -6.37 -1.22 -5.86
N ALA A 98 -6.84 -1.32 -4.61
CA ALA A 98 -6.12 -0.87 -3.43
C ALA A 98 -4.76 -1.59 -3.34
N CYS A 99 -4.73 -2.91 -3.53
CA CYS A 99 -3.50 -3.70 -3.56
C CYS A 99 -2.55 -3.21 -4.66
N GLY A 100 -3.02 -3.06 -5.90
CA GLY A 100 -2.17 -2.56 -6.99
C GLY A 100 -1.58 -1.18 -6.71
N GLN A 101 -2.33 -0.26 -6.09
CA GLN A 101 -1.82 1.04 -5.68
C GLN A 101 -0.80 0.92 -4.54
N ALA A 102 -1.06 0.07 -3.53
CA ALA A 102 -0.12 -0.18 -2.45
C ALA A 102 1.23 -0.66 -2.99
N ILE A 103 1.23 -1.65 -3.89
CA ILE A 103 2.46 -2.21 -4.46
C ILE A 103 3.17 -1.22 -5.39
N ALA A 104 2.41 -0.37 -6.09
CA ALA A 104 2.98 0.69 -6.93
C ALA A 104 3.72 1.79 -6.13
N ILE A 105 3.56 1.87 -4.80
CA ILE A 105 4.34 2.78 -3.94
C ILE A 105 5.84 2.52 -4.09
N ALA A 106 6.25 1.26 -4.33
CA ALA A 106 7.64 0.93 -4.61
C ALA A 106 8.22 1.74 -5.79
N HIS A 107 7.38 2.14 -6.76
CA HIS A 107 7.78 3.02 -7.86
C HIS A 107 7.63 4.51 -7.52
N MET A 108 6.52 4.90 -6.88
CA MET A 108 6.16 6.30 -6.67
C MET A 108 5.29 6.45 -5.40
N GLY A 109 5.77 7.23 -4.42
CA GLY A 109 5.07 7.50 -3.16
C GLY A 109 3.63 7.99 -3.31
N GLY A 110 3.34 8.77 -4.37
CA GLY A 110 2.03 9.36 -4.62
C GLY A 110 0.88 8.35 -4.76
N HIS A 111 1.19 7.08 -5.06
CA HIS A 111 0.18 6.01 -5.08
C HIS A 111 -0.52 5.80 -3.72
N ALA A 112 0.16 6.11 -2.61
CA ALA A 112 -0.38 5.98 -1.25
C ALA A 112 -1.69 6.77 -1.04
N ARG A 113 -1.89 7.88 -1.77
CA ARG A 113 -3.09 8.73 -1.69
C ARG A 113 -4.36 8.04 -2.17
N ASN A 114 -4.23 6.98 -2.96
CA ASN A 114 -5.39 6.25 -3.49
C ASN A 114 -5.99 5.24 -2.49
N LEU A 115 -5.30 4.92 -1.39
CA LEU A 115 -5.77 3.91 -0.43
C LEU A 115 -7.14 4.29 0.13
N ALA A 116 -7.29 5.50 0.67
CA ALA A 116 -8.55 5.96 1.23
C ALA A 116 -9.70 5.97 0.21
N ARG A 117 -9.42 6.24 -1.08
CA ARG A 117 -10.42 6.17 -2.14
C ARG A 117 -10.90 4.73 -2.34
N TYR A 118 -9.99 3.78 -2.45
CA TYR A 118 -10.37 2.39 -2.71
C TYR A 118 -10.94 1.69 -1.48
N THR A 119 -10.54 2.07 -0.27
CA THR A 119 -11.18 1.61 0.98
C THR A 119 -12.66 2.01 1.02
N ARG A 120 -13.00 3.26 0.66
CA ARG A 120 -14.41 3.69 0.55
C ARG A 120 -15.22 2.92 -0.50
N GLN A 121 -14.55 2.40 -1.54
CA GLN A 121 -15.20 1.59 -2.57
C GLN A 121 -15.32 0.12 -2.18
N ALA A 122 -14.47 -0.35 -1.27
CA ALA A 122 -14.47 -1.73 -0.80
C ALA A 122 -15.46 -1.97 0.35
N LEU A 123 -15.75 -0.96 1.17
CA LEU A 123 -16.56 -1.11 2.38
C LEU A 123 -17.87 -0.32 2.29
N ALA A 124 -18.94 -0.88 2.86
CA ALA A 124 -20.21 -0.17 3.02
C ALA A 124 -20.12 0.95 4.07
N ASP A 125 -19.44 0.69 5.19
CA ASP A 125 -19.06 1.69 6.19
C ASP A 125 -17.52 1.68 6.37
N PRO A 126 -16.81 2.62 5.73
CA PRO A 126 -15.35 2.69 5.79
C PRO A 126 -14.83 3.49 6.99
N SER A 127 -15.68 4.05 7.84
CA SER A 127 -15.30 5.10 8.80
C SER A 127 -14.25 4.62 9.81
N GLU A 128 -14.51 3.48 10.44
CA GLU A 128 -13.58 2.85 11.40
C GLU A 128 -12.27 2.45 10.72
N GLU A 129 -12.35 1.83 9.55
CA GLU A 129 -11.17 1.40 8.80
C GLU A 129 -10.30 2.59 8.37
N LEU A 130 -10.89 3.67 7.87
CA LEU A 130 -10.14 4.87 7.48
C LEU A 130 -9.48 5.56 8.68
N ALA A 131 -10.13 5.56 9.84
CA ALA A 131 -9.55 6.07 11.07
C ALA A 131 -8.32 5.23 11.48
N TRP A 132 -8.47 3.91 11.49
CA TRP A 132 -7.37 2.97 11.75
C TRP A 132 -6.22 3.17 10.76
N GLN A 133 -6.49 3.25 9.46
CA GLN A 133 -5.44 3.45 8.45
C GLN A 133 -4.65 4.74 8.70
N ARG A 134 -5.31 5.83 9.06
CA ARG A 134 -4.65 7.10 9.38
C ARG A 134 -3.79 6.98 10.64
N GLU A 135 -4.31 6.36 11.69
CA GLU A 135 -3.58 6.16 12.95
C GLU A 135 -2.33 5.30 12.76
N GLN A 136 -2.40 4.31 11.86
CA GLN A 136 -1.30 3.40 11.59
C GLN A 136 -0.22 3.93 10.64
N LEU A 137 -0.43 5.10 10.05
CA LEU A 137 0.54 5.76 9.19
C LEU A 137 1.54 6.55 10.06
N PRO A 138 2.87 6.38 9.87
CA PRO A 138 3.87 7.16 10.59
C PRO A 138 3.57 8.66 10.53
N SER A 139 3.65 9.33 11.68
CA SER A 139 3.22 10.73 11.83
C SER A 139 3.86 11.67 10.80
N HIS A 140 5.14 11.48 10.49
CA HIS A 140 5.89 12.28 9.51
C HIS A 140 5.38 12.11 8.06
N LEU A 141 4.62 11.06 7.76
CA LEU A 141 4.04 10.78 6.44
C LEU A 141 2.55 11.14 6.34
N GLN A 142 1.89 11.50 7.44
CA GLN A 142 0.44 11.76 7.44
C GLN A 142 0.06 12.94 6.55
N ASP A 143 0.79 14.04 6.64
CA ASP A 143 0.57 15.21 5.78
C ASP A 143 0.76 14.86 4.30
N TYR A 144 1.73 14.01 3.97
CA TYR A 144 1.98 13.59 2.59
C TYR A 144 0.81 12.84 1.95
N VAL A 145 0.15 11.97 2.73
CA VAL A 145 -0.93 11.10 2.24
C VAL A 145 -2.28 11.82 2.26
N TYR A 146 -2.54 12.64 3.28
CA TYR A 146 -3.89 13.17 3.55
C TYR A 146 -4.07 14.66 3.31
N ARG A 147 -3.00 15.43 3.08
CA ARG A 147 -3.06 16.87 2.84
C ARG A 147 -2.93 17.15 1.33
N THR A 148 -3.91 16.72 0.56
CA THR A 148 -4.05 17.05 -0.88
C THR A 148 -5.39 17.68 -1.17
#